data_AF-A0A538IJE1-F1
#
_entry.id   AF-A0A538IJE1-F1
#
_cell.length_a   1.000
_cell.length_b   1.000
_cell.length_c   1.000
_cell.angle_alpha   90.00
_cell.angle_beta   90.00
_cell.angle_gamma   90.00
#
_symmetry.space_group_name_H-M   'P 1'
#
loop_
_entity.id
_entity.type
_entity.pdbx_description
1 polymer ?
#
loop_
_entity_poly.entity_id
_entity_poly.type
_entity_poly.pdbx_seq_one_letter_code
_entity_poly.pdbx_strand_id
1 'polypeptide(L)'
;MFCFHRRRRPDAVDPETGERLDDVLVFRVADLGVKELLLSDARGIYFTTPHWNGYSAVLVRIRDLDGLDREELRDLVEEAWLTRAQKRLAKEWLAKE
;
A
#
# COMPACT_ATOMS: atom_id res chain seq x y z
N MET A 1 -4.21 -10.84 5.68
CA MET A 1 -3.18 -9.80 5.78
C MET A 1 -3.55 -8.66 4.85
N PHE A 2 -3.57 -7.43 5.35
CA PHE A 2 -3.99 -6.22 4.62
C PHE A 2 -2.85 -5.20 4.44
N CYS A 3 -2.04 -5.02 5.49
CA CYS A 3 -0.79 -4.29 5.45
C CYS A 3 0.33 -5.18 6.02
N PHE A 4 1.51 -5.19 5.39
CA PHE A 4 2.66 -5.96 5.87
C PHE A 4 4.00 -5.53 5.30
N HIS A 5 5.06 -5.78 6.08
CA HIS A 5 6.44 -5.65 5.62
C HIS A 5 6.80 -6.79 4.68
N ARG A 6 7.31 -6.41 3.51
CA ARG A 6 7.76 -7.29 2.46
C ARG A 6 9.26 -7.50 2.64
N ARG A 7 9.64 -8.73 3.02
CA ARG A 7 11.05 -9.16 3.02
C ARG A 7 11.69 -8.87 1.66
N ARG A 8 13.02 -8.74 1.64
CA ARG A 8 13.83 -8.56 0.43
C ARG A 8 13.49 -9.60 -0.64
N ARG A 9 12.94 -9.16 -1.78
CA ARG A 9 12.55 -10.03 -2.92
C ARG A 9 13.21 -9.58 -4.23
N PRO A 10 13.45 -10.49 -5.19
CA PRO A 10 14.13 -10.16 -6.45
C PRO A 10 13.41 -9.15 -7.35
N ASP A 11 12.09 -9.01 -7.24
CA ASP A 11 11.26 -8.13 -8.09
C ASP A 11 11.15 -6.70 -7.56
N ALA A 12 11.60 -6.41 -6.34
CA ALA A 12 11.69 -5.04 -5.82
C ALA A 12 13.15 -4.65 -5.69
N VAL A 13 13.59 -3.83 -6.63
CA VAL A 13 14.98 -3.39 -6.78
C VAL A 13 14.97 -1.88 -6.94
N ASP A 14 15.90 -1.22 -6.26
CA ASP A 14 16.15 0.20 -6.43
C ASP A 14 16.68 0.47 -7.85
N PRO A 15 16.02 1.34 -8.64
CA PRO A 15 16.38 1.53 -10.04
C PRO A 15 17.74 2.22 -10.23
N GLU A 16 18.23 2.95 -9.23
CA GLU A 16 19.51 3.67 -9.33
C GLU A 16 20.69 2.78 -8.93
N THR A 17 20.53 2.00 -7.86
CA THR A 17 21.61 1.18 -7.30
C THR A 17 21.59 -0.28 -7.74
N GLY A 18 20.45 -0.78 -8.21
CA GLY A 18 20.26 -2.20 -8.52
C GLY A 18 20.16 -3.09 -7.27
N GLU A 19 20.16 -2.51 -6.06
CA GLU A 19 20.04 -3.26 -4.83
C GLU A 19 18.58 -3.64 -4.54
N ARG A 20 18.36 -4.85 -4.03
CA ARG A 20 17.01 -5.26 -3.64
C ARG A 20 16.56 -4.47 -2.41
N LEU A 21 15.34 -3.94 -2.49
CA LEU A 21 14.68 -3.21 -1.43
C LEU A 21 14.38 -4.13 -0.24
N ASP A 22 14.66 -3.66 0.97
CA ASP A 22 14.42 -4.35 2.24
C ASP A 22 13.43 -3.60 3.15
N ASP A 23 12.94 -2.44 2.69
CA ASP A 23 12.10 -1.50 3.43
C ASP A 23 10.72 -1.33 2.79
N VAL A 24 10.18 -2.36 2.14
CA VAL A 24 8.90 -2.25 1.42
C VAL A 24 7.73 -2.65 2.31
N LEU A 25 6.72 -1.80 2.41
CA LEU A 25 5.38 -2.13 2.90
C LEU A 25 4.44 -2.40 1.73
N VAL A 26 3.51 -3.31 1.94
CA VAL A 26 2.41 -3.62 1.01
C VAL A 26 1.11 -3.18 1.65
N PHE A 27 0.28 -2.44 0.92
CA PHE A 27 -1.09 -2.11 1.32
C PHE A 27 -2.06 -2.66 0.29
N ARG A 28 -3.02 -3.48 0.73
CA ARG A 28 -4.16 -3.85 -0.10
C ARG A 28 -5.06 -2.63 -0.32
N VAL A 29 -5.69 -2.57 -1.49
CA VAL A 29 -6.65 -1.53 -1.84
C VAL A 29 -7.93 -2.18 -2.37
N ALA A 30 -9.02 -1.42 -2.43
CA ALA A 30 -10.35 -1.94 -2.76
C ALA A 30 -10.36 -2.68 -4.11
N ASP A 31 -9.76 -2.08 -5.14
CA ASP A 31 -9.71 -2.62 -6.50
C ASP A 31 -8.52 -2.06 -7.30
N LEU A 32 -8.42 -2.46 -8.58
CA LEU A 32 -7.38 -2.00 -9.48
C LEU A 32 -7.51 -0.52 -9.82
N GLY A 33 -8.72 0.05 -9.84
CA GLY A 33 -8.92 1.49 -10.08
C GLY A 33 -8.31 2.33 -8.97
N VAL A 34 -8.53 1.95 -7.70
CA VAL A 34 -7.90 2.60 -6.54
C VAL A 34 -6.38 2.44 -6.59
N LYS A 35 -5.87 1.28 -7.02
CA LYS A 35 -4.44 1.08 -7.21
C LYS A 35 -3.87 2.07 -8.22
N GLU A 36 -4.46 2.17 -9.42
CA GLU A 36 -3.98 3.08 -10.46
C GLU A 36 -4.07 4.55 -10.02
N LEU A 37 -5.11 4.91 -9.26
CA LEU A 37 -5.24 6.25 -8.68
C LEU A 37 -4.07 6.58 -7.76
N LEU A 38 -3.73 5.69 -6.81
CA LEU A 38 -2.60 5.91 -5.90
C LEU A 38 -1.25 5.89 -6.62
N LEU A 39 -1.07 5.03 -7.63
CA LEU A 39 0.13 5.02 -8.46
C LEU A 39 0.30 6.29 -9.31
N SER A 40 -0.78 7.03 -9.55
CA SER A 40 -0.75 8.31 -10.27
C SER A 40 -0.38 9.51 -9.39
N ASP A 41 -0.19 9.32 -8.07
CA ASP A 41 0.20 10.38 -7.16
C ASP A 41 1.58 10.96 -7.57
N ALA A 42 1.60 12.27 -7.84
CA ALA A 42 2.79 12.97 -8.32
C ALA A 42 3.95 12.98 -7.29
N ARG A 43 3.68 12.71 -6.01
CA ARG A 43 4.71 12.57 -4.97
C ARG A 43 5.58 11.32 -5.18
N GLY A 44 5.09 10.32 -5.92
CA GLY A 44 5.84 9.09 -6.21
C GLY A 44 6.04 8.16 -5.01
N ILE A 45 5.21 8.30 -3.96
CA ILE A 45 5.28 7.49 -2.72
C ILE A 45 4.89 6.03 -3.01
N TYR A 46 3.92 5.83 -3.89
CA TYR A 46 3.38 4.52 -4.23
C TYR A 46 4.07 3.96 -5.47
N PHE A 47 4.40 2.67 -5.44
CA PHE A 47 4.93 1.96 -6.60
C PHE A 47 4.35 0.56 -6.74
N THR A 48 4.64 -0.08 -7.87
CA THR A 48 4.30 -1.48 -8.15
C THR A 48 5.49 -2.18 -8.80
N THR A 49 5.52 -3.51 -8.75
CA THR A 49 6.47 -4.33 -9.51
C THR A 49 5.70 -5.26 -10.44
N PRO A 50 6.36 -5.88 -11.45
CA PRO A 50 5.68 -6.83 -12.34
C PRO A 50 4.96 -7.97 -11.61
N HIS A 51 5.46 -8.37 -10.44
CA HIS A 51 4.80 -9.39 -9.60
C HIS A 51 3.42 -8.96 -9.08
N TRP A 52 3.22 -7.65 -8.88
CA TRP A 52 2.00 -7.06 -8.35
C TRP A 52 1.04 -6.57 -9.45
N ASN A 53 1.35 -6.80 -10.72
CA ASN A 53 0.43 -6.50 -11.82
C ASN A 53 -0.83 -7.36 -11.70
N GLY A 54 -2.01 -6.72 -11.77
CA GLY A 54 -3.30 -7.39 -11.58
C GLY A 54 -3.68 -7.68 -10.11
N TYR A 55 -2.85 -7.29 -9.15
CA TYR A 55 -3.20 -7.34 -7.73
C TYR A 55 -3.63 -5.96 -7.23
N SER A 56 -4.78 -5.89 -6.54
CA SER A 56 -5.26 -4.69 -5.83
C SER A 56 -4.43 -4.40 -4.58
N ALA A 57 -3.18 -4.02 -4.79
CA ALA A 57 -2.25 -3.59 -3.75
C ALA A 57 -1.19 -2.64 -4.32
N VAL A 58 -0.78 -1.70 -3.47
CA VAL A 58 0.32 -0.75 -3.71
C VAL A 58 1.49 -1.07 -2.78
N LEU A 59 2.68 -0.69 -3.22
CA LEU A 59 3.92 -0.80 -2.46
C LEU A 59 4.37 0.59 -2.05
N VAL A 60 4.93 0.71 -0.86
CA VAL A 60 5.50 1.96 -0.32
C VAL A 60 6.82 1.63 0.35
N ARG A 61 7.86 2.43 0.18
CA ARG A 61 9.07 2.27 1.00
C ARG A 61 8.88 2.95 2.36
N ILE A 62 9.36 2.33 3.43
CA ILE A 62 9.25 2.88 4.80
C ILE A 62 9.88 4.28 4.87
N ARG A 63 10.98 4.50 4.14
CA ARG A 63 11.66 5.81 4.11
C ARG A 63 10.85 6.92 3.45
N ASP A 64 9.88 6.59 2.59
CA ASP A 64 9.05 7.55 1.83
C ASP A 64 7.69 7.80 2.53
N LEU A 65 7.46 7.19 3.71
CA LEU A 65 6.23 7.38 4.49
C LEU A 65 6.10 8.79 5.07
N ASP A 66 7.20 9.54 5.17
CA ASP A 66 7.21 10.94 5.60
C ASP A 66 6.52 11.88 4.59
N GLY A 67 6.35 11.42 3.35
CA GLY A 67 5.55 12.09 2.33
C GLY A 67 4.04 11.98 2.55
N LEU A 68 3.58 11.17 3.51
CA LEU A 68 2.19 11.08 3.95
C LEU A 68 2.02 11.76 5.30
N ASP A 69 0.97 12.55 5.44
CA ASP A 69 0.60 13.00 6.78
C ASP A 69 -0.03 11.86 7.61
N ARG A 70 -0.26 12.13 8.90
CA ARG A 70 -0.78 11.12 9.83
C ARG A 70 -2.20 10.66 9.48
N GLU A 71 -3.01 11.55 8.92
CA GLU A 71 -4.39 11.27 8.52
C GLU A 71 -4.40 10.43 7.23
N GLU A 72 -3.61 10.82 6.21
CA GLU A 72 -3.43 10.03 5.00
C GLU A 72 -2.93 8.60 5.30
N LEU A 73 -1.94 8.46 6.19
CA LEU A 73 -1.44 7.13 6.58
C LEU A 73 -2.47 6.32 7.35
N ARG A 74 -3.26 6.97 8.22
CA ARG A 74 -4.37 6.32 8.93
C ARG A 74 -5.37 5.78 7.93
N ASP A 75 -5.83 6.61 7.00
CA ASP A 75 -6.83 6.24 6.00
C ASP A 75 -6.31 5.10 5.11
N LEU A 76 -5.03 5.14 4.70
CA LEU A 76 -4.41 4.06 3.94
C LEU A 76 -4.42 2.71 4.69
N VAL A 77 -4.15 2.73 6.00
CA VAL A 77 -4.18 1.52 6.85
C VAL A 77 -5.61 1.01 7.02
N GLU A 78 -6.56 1.92 7.25
CA GLU A 78 -7.97 1.59 7.48
C GLU A 78 -8.64 1.04 6.22
N GLU A 79 -8.46 1.69 5.07
CA GLU A 79 -8.92 1.22 3.77
C GLU A 79 -8.35 -0.16 3.45
N ALA A 80 -7.05 -0.37 3.68
CA ALA A 80 -6.45 -1.68 3.53
C ALA A 80 -7.12 -2.72 4.43
N TRP A 81 -7.34 -2.40 5.70
CA TRP A 81 -8.01 -3.27 6.65
C TRP A 81 -9.45 -3.59 6.21
N LEU A 82 -10.21 -2.61 5.73
CA LEU A 82 -11.59 -2.79 5.24
C LEU A 82 -11.66 -3.81 4.10
N THR A 83 -10.63 -3.94 3.25
CA THR A 83 -10.59 -5.00 2.22
C THR A 83 -10.61 -6.43 2.79
N ARG A 84 -10.25 -6.60 4.07
CA ARG A 84 -10.13 -7.90 4.76
C ARG A 84 -11.02 -8.03 5.98
N ALA A 85 -11.59 -6.94 6.46
CA ALA A 85 -12.39 -6.90 7.67
C ALA A 85 -13.67 -7.75 7.55
N GLN A 86 -14.13 -8.30 8.67
CA GLN A 86 -15.42 -8.96 8.71
C GLN A 86 -16.54 -7.93 8.52
N LYS A 87 -17.57 -8.26 7.73
CA LYS A 87 -18.65 -7.33 7.34
C LYS A 87 -19.27 -6.56 8.52
N ARG A 88 -19.52 -7.23 9.65
CA ARG A 88 -20.10 -6.60 10.85
C ARG A 88 -19.15 -5.55 11.43
N LEU A 89 -17.88 -5.89 11.57
CA LEU A 89 -16.88 -5.00 12.16
C LEU A 89 -16.58 -3.82 11.23
N ALA A 90 -16.50 -4.04 9.92
CA ALA A 90 -16.37 -2.98 8.93
C ALA A 90 -17.55 -2.00 9.00
N LYS A 91 -18.78 -2.51 9.09
CA LYS A 91 -19.99 -1.68 9.22
C LYS A 91 -19.99 -0.87 10.52
N GLU A 92 -19.57 -1.47 11.63
CA GLU A 92 -19.46 -0.78 12.92
C GLU A 92 -18.36 0.29 12.93
N TRP A 93 -17.26 0.08 12.18
CA TRP A 93 -16.19 1.05 12.01
C TRP A 93 -16.66 2.26 11.20
N LEU A 94 -17.20 2.02 10.00
CA LEU A 94 -17.70 3.05 9.08
C LEU A 94 -18.90 3.84 9.63
N ALA A 95 -19.53 3.38 10.71
CA ALA A 95 -20.59 4.12 11.39
C ALA A 95 -20.08 5.05 12.51
N LYS A 96 -18.79 4.97 12.84
CA LYS A 96 -18.13 5.77 13.89
C LYS A 96 -17.20 6.85 13.34
N GLU A 97 -16.73 6.68 12.10
CA GLU A 97 -16.23 7.78 11.29
C GLU A 97 -17.38 8.73 10.90
#